data_AF-A0A8S0FTE8-F1
#
_entry.id   AF-A0A8S0FTE8-F1
#
_cell.length_a   1.000
_cell.length_b   1.000
_cell.length_c   1.000
_cell.angle_alpha   90.00
_cell.angle_beta   90.00
_cell.angle_gamma   90.00
#
_symmetry.space_group_name_H-M   'P 1'
#
loop_
_entity.id
_entity.type
_entity.pdbx_description
1 polymer ?
#
loop_
_entity_poly.entity_id
_entity_poly.type
_entity_poly.pdbx_seq_one_letter_code
_entity_poly.pdbx_strand_id
1 'polypeptide(L)'
;MTAPQQLLGPDGKTPLRRYAGYNGGGPGFGGQLIDWNAPQQSADAALLPNFYRGNARADDLVRNNECVASNAVQLHQDHIVGNLFKLSYRPNWRYLGISREDARALARDVEVAWTEYAEDPHCTIDIERKRTFTMMIREGVATHAFNGETCVQPVWESSAGSVFRTRFKMVSPKRIRNPGYAADTQFRRAGVDIDKNGAAVGYWIAEDTYPLGGVGKPFAGVSQHSSAAADTHSSTYSSRSRTDRPAGTIFFTASWSA
;
A
#
# COMPACT_ATOMS: atom_id res chain seq x y z
N MET A 1 66.51 -9.35 22.35
CA MET A 1 65.05 -9.36 22.14
C MET A 1 64.75 -8.57 20.89
N THR A 2 64.44 -9.25 19.79
CA THR A 2 64.14 -8.64 18.48
C THR A 2 62.77 -7.97 18.54
N ALA A 3 62.68 -6.70 18.13
CA ALA A 3 61.41 -5.98 18.09
C ALA A 3 60.40 -6.71 17.20
N PRO A 4 59.11 -6.79 17.57
CA PRO A 4 58.11 -7.47 16.75
C PRO A 4 58.02 -6.80 15.37
N GLN A 5 58.20 -7.59 14.31
CA GLN A 5 58.06 -7.13 12.93
C GLN A 5 56.61 -6.70 12.70
N GLN A 6 56.40 -5.41 12.43
CA GLN A 6 55.09 -4.85 12.15
C GLN A 6 54.87 -4.78 10.65
N LEU A 7 53.94 -5.57 10.13
CA LEU A 7 53.51 -5.46 8.74
C LEU A 7 52.83 -4.10 8.54
N LEU A 8 53.27 -3.36 7.52
CA LEU A 8 52.73 -2.04 7.16
C LEU A 8 51.79 -2.18 5.97
N GLY A 9 50.82 -1.27 5.84
CA GLY A 9 49.95 -1.17 4.67
C GLY A 9 50.68 -0.67 3.41
N PRO A 10 50.00 -0.59 2.26
CA PRO A 10 50.55 -0.13 0.98
C PRO A 10 51.23 1.24 1.04
N ASP A 11 50.79 2.10 1.97
CA ASP A 11 51.34 3.44 2.19
C ASP A 11 52.69 3.43 2.96
N GLY A 12 53.16 2.25 3.38
CA GLY A 12 54.46 2.05 4.04
C GLY A 12 54.61 2.72 5.42
N LYS A 13 53.53 3.28 5.98
CA LYS A 13 53.54 4.05 7.25
C LYS A 13 52.53 3.55 8.27
N THR A 14 51.35 3.14 7.83
CA THR A 14 50.27 2.71 8.73
C THR A 14 50.39 1.22 9.02
N PRO A 15 50.34 0.76 10.28
CA PRO A 15 50.32 -0.67 10.60
C PRO A 15 49.16 -1.39 9.91
N LEU A 16 49.43 -2.55 9.29
CA LEU A 16 48.45 -3.32 8.52
C LEU A 16 47.19 -3.63 9.33
N ARG A 17 47.33 -3.86 10.64
CA ARG A 17 46.19 -4.13 11.55
C ARG A 17 45.28 -2.91 11.77
N ARG A 18 45.83 -1.70 11.70
CA ARG A 18 45.08 -0.43 11.77
C ARG A 18 44.53 -0.05 10.39
N TYR A 19 45.25 -0.42 9.34
CA TYR A 19 44.91 -0.17 7.94
C TYR A 19 43.81 -1.11 7.40
N ALA A 20 43.79 -2.36 7.86
CA ALA A 20 42.77 -3.37 7.54
C ALA A 20 41.50 -3.26 8.42
N GLY A 21 41.42 -2.23 9.26
CA GLY A 21 40.19 -1.92 9.99
C GLY A 21 39.09 -1.47 9.04
N TYR A 22 37.85 -1.90 9.28
CA TYR A 22 36.69 -1.38 8.58
C TYR A 22 36.54 0.13 8.88
N ASN A 23 36.97 0.96 7.94
CA ASN A 23 36.78 2.40 8.00
C ASN A 23 35.42 2.71 7.37
N GLY A 24 34.36 2.69 8.18
CA GLY A 24 32.95 2.86 7.79
C GLY A 24 32.60 4.25 7.23
N GLY A 25 33.26 4.68 6.17
CA GLY A 25 33.08 5.98 5.51
C GLY A 25 34.36 6.64 4.99
N GLY A 26 35.53 6.03 5.19
CA GLY A 26 36.79 6.50 4.58
C GLY A 26 36.94 5.96 3.15
N PRO A 27 37.89 6.48 2.34
CA PRO A 27 38.14 6.08 0.94
C PRO A 27 38.52 4.60 0.71
N GLY A 28 38.44 3.76 1.74
CA GLY A 28 38.73 2.33 1.67
C GLY A 28 40.21 2.02 1.50
N PHE A 29 40.53 0.73 1.47
CA PHE A 29 41.86 0.24 1.12
C PHE A 29 42.17 0.63 -0.34
N GLY A 30 43.22 1.42 -0.58
CA GLY A 30 43.64 1.78 -1.94
C GLY A 30 42.68 2.68 -2.72
N GLY A 31 41.80 3.45 -2.06
CA GLY A 31 40.90 4.39 -2.74
C GLY A 31 39.65 3.75 -3.36
N GLN A 32 39.36 2.48 -3.10
CA GLN A 32 38.21 1.76 -3.66
C GLN A 32 36.85 2.39 -3.35
N LEU A 33 36.75 3.19 -2.28
CA LEU A 33 35.53 3.88 -1.87
C LEU A 33 35.63 5.41 -2.08
N ILE A 34 36.62 5.90 -2.83
CA ILE A 34 36.82 7.34 -3.04
C ILE A 34 35.64 7.99 -3.79
N ASP A 35 35.01 7.24 -4.69
CA ASP A 35 33.82 7.67 -5.45
C ASP A 35 32.50 7.27 -4.76
N TRP A 36 32.56 6.55 -3.64
CA TRP A 36 31.38 6.14 -2.87
C TRP A 36 30.95 7.27 -1.92
N ASN A 37 30.32 8.30 -2.49
CA ASN A 37 29.72 9.40 -1.73
C ASN A 37 28.21 9.18 -1.58
N ALA A 38 27.79 8.53 -0.49
CA ALA A 38 26.39 8.32 -0.17
C ALA A 38 25.85 9.53 0.62
N PRO A 39 25.03 10.41 0.01
CA PRO A 39 24.41 11.51 0.74
C PRO A 39 23.45 10.95 1.80
N GLN A 40 23.43 11.57 2.98
CA GLN A 40 22.40 11.27 3.97
C GLN A 40 21.05 11.74 3.43
N GLN A 41 20.15 10.79 3.16
CA GLN A 41 18.81 11.04 2.61
C GLN A 41 17.75 10.49 3.56
N SER A 42 16.58 11.13 3.59
CA SER A 42 15.40 10.52 4.22
C SER A 42 14.93 9.32 3.38
N ALA A 43 14.15 8.42 3.99
CA ALA A 43 13.63 7.24 3.29
C ALA A 43 12.91 7.61 1.98
N ASP A 44 12.07 8.64 2.03
CA ASP A 44 11.36 9.16 0.85
C ASP A 44 12.32 9.76 -0.18
N ALA A 45 13.32 10.54 0.24
CA ALA A 45 14.27 11.16 -0.69
C ALA A 45 15.15 10.12 -1.42
N ALA A 46 15.45 8.99 -0.77
CA ALA A 46 16.19 7.88 -1.37
C ALA A 46 15.32 7.01 -2.30
N LEU A 47 14.05 6.79 -1.93
CA LEU A 47 13.15 5.89 -2.64
C LEU A 47 12.47 6.55 -3.84
N LEU A 48 11.86 7.73 -3.66
CA LEU A 48 10.97 8.37 -4.62
C LEU A 48 11.57 8.58 -6.02
N PRO A 49 12.85 8.99 -6.17
CA PRO A 49 13.44 9.18 -7.51
C PRO A 49 13.47 7.90 -8.35
N ASN A 50 13.63 6.74 -7.70
CA ASN A 50 13.75 5.45 -8.36
C ASN A 50 12.47 4.60 -8.26
N PHE A 51 11.52 4.98 -7.41
CA PHE A 51 10.33 4.20 -7.07
C PHE A 51 9.57 3.72 -8.31
N TYR A 52 9.25 4.64 -9.22
CA TYR A 52 8.47 4.30 -10.41
C TYR A 52 9.22 3.41 -11.41
N ARG A 53 10.52 3.62 -11.55
CA ARG A 53 11.38 2.79 -12.40
C ARG A 53 11.59 1.41 -11.77
N GLY A 54 11.73 1.34 -10.44
CA GLY A 54 11.82 0.11 -9.67
C GLY A 54 10.56 -0.74 -9.83
N ASN A 55 9.38 -0.14 -9.62
CA ASN A 55 8.11 -0.83 -9.78
C ASN A 55 7.88 -1.31 -11.22
N ALA A 56 8.27 -0.52 -12.23
CA ALA A 56 8.20 -0.94 -13.62
C ALA A 56 9.12 -2.14 -13.93
N ARG A 57 10.32 -2.18 -13.36
CA ARG A 57 11.26 -3.31 -13.50
C ARG A 57 10.78 -4.56 -12.76
N ALA A 58 10.20 -4.40 -11.56
CA ALA A 58 9.62 -5.51 -10.80
C ALA A 58 8.46 -6.15 -11.57
N ASP A 59 7.58 -5.32 -12.16
CA ASP A 59 6.46 -5.77 -12.98
C ASP A 59 6.92 -6.53 -14.24
N ASP A 60 7.92 -5.98 -14.93
CA ASP A 60 8.50 -6.63 -16.11
C ASP A 60 9.17 -7.97 -15.76
N LEU A 61 9.83 -8.04 -14.61
CA LEU A 61 10.44 -9.28 -14.11
C LEU A 61 9.40 -10.35 -13.82
N VAL A 62 8.30 -10.01 -13.13
CA VAL A 62 7.22 -10.97 -12.81
C VAL A 62 6.53 -11.46 -14.08
N ARG A 63 6.33 -10.57 -15.07
CA ARG A 63 5.69 -10.91 -16.33
C ARG A 63 6.57 -11.78 -17.24
N ASN A 64 7.86 -11.48 -17.35
CA ASN A 64 8.73 -12.10 -18.37
C ASN A 64 9.55 -13.27 -17.83
N ASN A 65 9.77 -13.36 -16.51
CA ASN A 65 10.58 -14.43 -15.90
C ASN A 65 9.70 -15.40 -15.12
N GLU A 66 9.04 -16.29 -15.87
CA GLU A 66 8.06 -17.23 -15.35
C GLU A 66 8.66 -18.22 -14.33
N CYS A 67 9.92 -18.64 -14.51
CA CYS A 67 10.52 -19.69 -13.70
C CYS A 67 10.77 -19.29 -12.24
N VAL A 68 11.19 -18.04 -12.00
CA VAL A 68 11.64 -17.60 -10.67
C VAL A 68 10.68 -16.59 -10.05
N ALA A 69 10.28 -15.57 -10.81
CA ALA A 69 9.49 -14.47 -10.25
C ALA A 69 7.99 -14.79 -10.21
N SER A 70 7.42 -15.27 -11.32
CA SER A 70 5.99 -15.62 -11.38
C SER A 70 5.64 -16.78 -10.44
N ASN A 71 6.44 -17.85 -10.45
CA ASN A 71 6.25 -18.98 -9.53
C ASN A 71 6.37 -18.57 -8.05
N ALA A 72 7.30 -17.68 -7.70
CA ALA A 72 7.43 -17.19 -6.33
C ALA A 72 6.18 -16.42 -5.88
N VAL A 73 5.61 -15.57 -6.73
CA VAL A 73 4.36 -14.85 -6.43
C VAL A 73 3.20 -15.83 -6.27
N GLN A 74 3.07 -16.81 -7.15
CA GLN A 74 2.01 -17.83 -7.07
C GLN A 74 2.10 -18.64 -5.78
N LEU A 75 3.30 -19.14 -5.43
CA LEU A 75 3.53 -19.85 -4.17
C LEU A 75 3.20 -18.97 -2.96
N HIS A 76 3.54 -17.68 -3.00
CA HIS A 76 3.21 -16.76 -1.92
C HIS A 76 1.70 -16.57 -1.76
N GLN A 77 0.96 -16.44 -2.87
CA GLN A 77 -0.50 -16.38 -2.84
C GLN A 77 -1.13 -17.66 -2.28
N ASP A 78 -0.64 -18.82 -2.73
CA ASP A 78 -1.18 -20.12 -2.32
C ASP A 78 -0.90 -20.44 -0.86
N HIS A 79 0.29 -20.08 -0.35
CA HIS A 79 0.62 -20.27 1.06
C HIS A 79 -0.16 -19.34 2.00
N ILE A 80 -0.46 -18.11 1.57
CA ILE A 80 -1.17 -17.14 2.43
C ILE A 80 -2.68 -17.35 2.38
N VAL A 81 -3.26 -17.39 1.18
CA VAL A 81 -4.72 -17.40 1.03
C VAL A 81 -5.27 -18.81 1.03
N GLY A 82 -4.54 -19.75 0.41
CA GLY A 82 -5.05 -21.09 0.18
C GLY A 82 -6.32 -21.08 -0.67
N ASN A 83 -7.13 -22.13 -0.55
CA ASN A 83 -8.30 -22.32 -1.42
C ASN A 83 -9.43 -21.30 -1.17
N LEU A 84 -9.70 -20.94 0.09
CA LEU A 84 -10.85 -20.12 0.45
C LEU A 84 -10.56 -19.27 1.69
N PHE A 85 -10.86 -17.99 1.62
CA PHE A 85 -10.64 -17.06 2.72
C PHE A 85 -11.91 -16.90 3.57
N LYS A 86 -11.98 -17.66 4.68
CA LYS A 86 -13.14 -17.66 5.59
C LYS A 86 -12.95 -16.70 6.76
N LEU A 87 -14.03 -16.02 7.14
CA LEU A 87 -14.09 -15.28 8.39
C LEU A 87 -14.20 -16.26 9.57
N SER A 88 -13.38 -16.07 10.59
CA SER A 88 -13.60 -16.67 11.92
C SER A 88 -13.97 -15.57 12.89
N TYR A 89 -15.25 -15.49 13.24
CA TYR A 89 -15.75 -14.40 14.08
C TYR A 89 -15.82 -14.85 15.55
N ARG A 90 -15.11 -14.12 16.43
CA ARG A 90 -15.06 -14.42 17.88
C ARG A 90 -15.61 -13.24 18.67
N PRO A 91 -16.95 -13.08 18.78
CA PRO A 91 -17.54 -11.98 19.53
C PRO A 91 -17.18 -12.08 21.02
N ASN A 92 -16.78 -10.95 21.61
CA ASN A 92 -16.53 -10.89 23.04
C ASN A 92 -17.86 -10.81 23.81
N TRP A 93 -18.37 -11.99 24.17
CA TRP A 93 -19.64 -12.14 24.89
C TRP A 93 -19.71 -11.37 26.21
N ARG A 94 -18.59 -11.21 26.94
CA ARG A 94 -18.55 -10.45 28.20
C ARG A 94 -18.78 -8.97 27.99
N TYR A 95 -18.20 -8.41 26.93
CA TYR A 95 -18.37 -7.00 26.59
C TYR A 95 -19.76 -6.72 26.03
N LEU A 96 -20.30 -7.65 25.24
CA LEU A 96 -21.63 -7.53 24.65
C LEU A 96 -22.76 -7.79 25.66
N GLY A 97 -22.46 -8.36 26.83
CA GLY A 97 -23.47 -8.71 27.84
C GLY A 97 -24.39 -9.87 27.42
N ILE A 98 -23.94 -10.68 26.46
CA ILE A 98 -24.72 -11.77 25.85
C ILE A 98 -24.28 -13.11 26.48
N SER A 99 -25.19 -14.10 26.52
CA SER A 99 -24.84 -15.46 26.94
C SER A 99 -23.78 -16.09 26.01
N ARG A 100 -23.08 -17.11 26.49
CA ARG A 100 -22.06 -17.79 25.66
C ARG A 100 -22.71 -18.52 24.49
N GLU A 101 -23.91 -19.05 24.71
CA GLU A 101 -24.70 -19.81 23.76
C GLU A 101 -25.17 -18.91 22.62
N ASP A 102 -25.71 -17.74 22.95
CA ASP A 102 -26.18 -16.74 21.98
C ASP A 102 -25.02 -16.13 21.20
N ALA A 103 -23.87 -15.91 21.84
CA ALA A 103 -22.68 -15.43 21.14
C ALA A 103 -22.17 -16.43 20.09
N ARG A 104 -22.31 -17.73 20.34
CA ARG A 104 -21.97 -18.78 19.36
C ARG A 104 -22.99 -18.86 18.23
N ALA A 105 -24.28 -18.67 18.53
CA ALA A 105 -25.32 -18.61 17.51
C ALA A 105 -25.07 -17.41 16.57
N LEU A 106 -24.87 -16.22 17.14
CA LEU A 106 -24.54 -15.02 16.39
C LEU A 106 -23.29 -15.19 15.51
N ALA A 107 -22.24 -15.83 16.05
CA ALA A 107 -21.03 -16.08 15.28
C ALA A 107 -21.30 -16.93 14.03
N ARG A 108 -22.10 -18.00 14.15
CA ARG A 108 -22.48 -18.83 13.01
C ARG A 108 -23.30 -18.08 11.98
N ASP A 109 -24.28 -17.29 12.42
CA ASP A 109 -25.15 -16.53 11.51
C ASP A 109 -24.33 -15.51 10.71
N VAL A 110 -23.38 -14.82 11.37
CA VAL A 110 -22.46 -13.89 10.72
C VAL A 110 -21.51 -14.61 9.75
N GLU A 111 -20.97 -15.77 10.13
CA GLU A 111 -20.07 -16.55 9.26
C GLU A 111 -20.79 -17.08 8.00
N VAL A 112 -22.05 -17.50 8.13
CA VAL A 112 -22.88 -17.92 6.99
C VAL A 112 -23.18 -16.73 6.07
N ALA A 113 -23.68 -15.62 6.63
CA ALA A 113 -23.98 -14.41 5.87
C ALA A 113 -22.74 -13.82 5.18
N TRP A 114 -21.58 -13.88 5.86
CA TRP A 114 -20.31 -13.47 5.27
C TRP A 114 -19.91 -14.36 4.09
N THR A 115 -20.05 -15.68 4.23
CA THR A 115 -19.69 -16.62 3.16
C THR A 115 -20.56 -16.40 1.91
N GLU A 116 -21.86 -16.17 2.09
CA GLU A 116 -22.78 -15.84 1.00
C GLU A 116 -22.40 -14.52 0.31
N TYR A 117 -22.04 -13.50 1.08
CA TYR A 117 -21.61 -12.21 0.53
C TYR A 117 -20.24 -12.27 -0.17
N ALA A 118 -19.29 -12.99 0.42
CA ALA A 118 -17.89 -13.05 -0.02
C ALA A 118 -17.73 -13.89 -1.30
N GLU A 119 -18.48 -14.99 -1.43
CA GLU A 119 -18.38 -15.94 -2.54
C GLU A 119 -19.65 -16.02 -3.40
N ASP A 120 -20.41 -14.92 -3.46
CA ASP A 120 -21.57 -14.78 -4.34
C ASP A 120 -21.16 -15.00 -5.82
N PRO A 121 -21.84 -15.90 -6.58
CA PRO A 121 -21.57 -16.13 -7.99
C PRO A 121 -21.69 -14.87 -8.87
N HIS A 122 -22.50 -13.89 -8.46
CA HIS A 122 -22.65 -12.62 -9.20
C HIS A 122 -21.57 -11.59 -8.86
N CYS A 123 -20.59 -11.96 -8.02
CA CYS A 123 -19.46 -11.14 -7.59
C CYS A 123 -19.91 -9.75 -7.11
N THR A 124 -21.00 -9.69 -6.35
CA THR A 124 -21.60 -8.41 -5.90
C THR A 124 -20.71 -7.60 -4.96
N ILE A 125 -19.68 -8.22 -4.38
CA ILE A 125 -18.70 -7.55 -3.53
C ILE A 125 -17.74 -6.64 -4.32
N ASP A 126 -17.44 -6.99 -5.57
CA ASP A 126 -16.62 -6.19 -6.49
C ASP A 126 -17.54 -5.26 -7.29
N ILE A 127 -17.23 -3.96 -7.30
CA ILE A 127 -18.00 -3.00 -8.11
C ILE A 127 -17.90 -3.32 -9.62
N GLU A 128 -16.78 -3.92 -10.04
CA GLU A 128 -16.58 -4.35 -11.42
C GLU A 128 -17.26 -5.70 -11.72
N ARG A 129 -17.76 -6.40 -10.69
CA ARG A 129 -18.41 -7.72 -10.75
C ARG A 129 -17.55 -8.79 -11.44
N LYS A 130 -16.24 -8.76 -11.24
CA LYS A 130 -15.31 -9.72 -11.87
C LYS A 130 -14.78 -10.78 -10.91
N ARG A 131 -14.78 -10.50 -9.61
CA ARG A 131 -14.01 -11.27 -8.62
C ARG A 131 -14.81 -11.48 -7.34
N THR A 132 -14.63 -12.66 -6.73
CA THR A 132 -15.09 -12.93 -5.36
C THR A 132 -14.11 -12.36 -4.33
N PHE A 133 -14.48 -12.38 -3.04
CA PHE A 133 -13.62 -11.88 -1.97
C PHE A 133 -12.28 -12.62 -1.91
N THR A 134 -12.29 -13.95 -2.01
CA THR A 134 -11.05 -14.73 -2.00
C THR A 134 -10.14 -14.35 -3.19
N MET A 135 -10.73 -14.10 -4.36
CA MET A 135 -9.97 -13.63 -5.52
C MET A 135 -9.38 -12.23 -5.31
N MET A 136 -10.12 -11.31 -4.68
CA MET A 136 -9.60 -9.98 -4.33
C MET A 136 -8.44 -10.05 -3.33
N ILE A 137 -8.52 -10.93 -2.32
CA ILE A 137 -7.41 -11.12 -1.37
C ILE A 137 -6.20 -11.72 -2.06
N ARG A 138 -6.38 -12.70 -2.96
CA ARG A 138 -5.28 -13.23 -3.79
C ARG A 138 -4.62 -12.14 -4.64
N GLU A 139 -5.41 -11.27 -5.28
CA GLU A 139 -4.89 -10.14 -6.04
C GLU A 139 -4.13 -9.14 -5.14
N GLY A 140 -4.65 -8.86 -3.94
CA GLY A 140 -3.99 -8.01 -2.96
C GLY A 140 -2.65 -8.59 -2.50
N VAL A 141 -2.60 -9.88 -2.17
CA VAL A 141 -1.34 -10.55 -1.77
C VAL A 141 -0.31 -10.56 -2.89
N ALA A 142 -0.73 -10.81 -4.14
CA ALA A 142 0.17 -10.69 -5.28
C ALA A 142 0.70 -9.26 -5.40
N THR A 143 -0.18 -8.26 -5.43
CA THR A 143 0.20 -6.86 -5.59
C THR A 143 1.15 -6.42 -4.49
N HIS A 144 0.88 -6.81 -3.24
CA HIS A 144 1.78 -6.56 -2.11
C HIS A 144 3.15 -7.23 -2.28
N ALA A 145 3.23 -8.45 -2.82
CA ALA A 145 4.51 -9.17 -2.94
C ALA A 145 5.54 -8.46 -3.84
N PHE A 146 5.10 -7.75 -4.88
CA PHE A 146 6.01 -7.06 -5.80
C PHE A 146 5.99 -5.52 -5.67
N ASN A 147 4.83 -4.90 -5.42
CA ASN A 147 4.73 -3.45 -5.24
C ASN A 147 4.92 -3.01 -3.78
N GLY A 148 4.74 -3.91 -2.80
CA GLY A 148 4.79 -3.58 -1.37
C GLY A 148 3.55 -2.86 -0.83
N GLU A 149 2.55 -2.60 -1.69
CA GLU A 149 1.35 -1.86 -1.33
C GLU A 149 0.13 -2.38 -2.10
N THR A 150 -1.06 -2.19 -1.53
CA THR A 150 -2.34 -2.54 -2.17
C THR A 150 -3.35 -1.46 -1.83
N CYS A 151 -4.11 -1.02 -2.82
CA CYS A 151 -5.06 0.06 -2.66
C CYS A 151 -6.46 -0.42 -3.03
N VAL A 152 -7.41 -0.19 -2.12
CA VAL A 152 -8.80 -0.57 -2.30
C VAL A 152 -9.67 0.64 -2.00
N GLN A 153 -10.60 0.93 -2.90
CA GLN A 153 -11.59 1.98 -2.73
C GLN A 153 -12.92 1.33 -2.28
N PRO A 154 -13.41 1.61 -1.06
CA PRO A 154 -14.75 1.23 -0.68
C PRO A 154 -15.76 2.11 -1.43
N VAL A 155 -16.75 1.48 -2.04
CA VAL A 155 -17.84 2.14 -2.76
C VAL A 155 -19.15 1.71 -2.10
N TRP A 156 -19.99 2.68 -1.77
CA TRP A 156 -21.33 2.41 -1.27
C TRP A 156 -22.32 2.45 -2.44
N GLU A 157 -22.91 1.31 -2.79
CA GLU A 157 -23.93 1.26 -3.83
C GLU A 157 -25.33 1.42 -3.23
N SER A 158 -26.10 2.36 -3.79
CA SER A 158 -27.49 2.64 -3.38
C SER A 158 -28.53 1.83 -4.14
N SER A 159 -28.13 0.86 -4.98
CA SER A 159 -29.06 0.09 -5.81
C SER A 159 -29.95 -0.81 -4.95
N ALA A 160 -31.24 -0.87 -5.30
CA ALA A 160 -32.30 -1.44 -4.46
C ALA A 160 -32.38 -2.99 -4.44
N GLY A 161 -31.35 -3.70 -4.91
CA GLY A 161 -31.42 -5.16 -5.14
C GLY A 161 -30.42 -6.03 -4.36
N SER A 162 -29.52 -5.44 -3.56
CA SER A 162 -28.53 -6.22 -2.80
C SER A 162 -28.70 -6.04 -1.30
N VAL A 163 -28.61 -7.16 -0.56
CA VAL A 163 -28.64 -7.18 0.91
C VAL A 163 -27.46 -6.38 1.48
N PHE A 164 -26.30 -6.48 0.83
CA PHE A 164 -25.08 -5.78 1.22
C PHE A 164 -24.76 -4.66 0.25
N ARG A 165 -24.64 -3.44 0.79
CA ARG A 165 -24.42 -2.21 -0.01
C ARG A 165 -22.96 -1.82 -0.15
N THR A 166 -22.12 -2.27 0.78
CA THR A 166 -20.68 -2.06 0.70
C THR A 166 -20.13 -2.86 -0.47
N ARG A 167 -19.29 -2.22 -1.29
CA ARG A 167 -18.54 -2.85 -2.36
C ARG A 167 -17.10 -2.35 -2.34
N PHE A 168 -16.23 -3.08 -2.99
CA PHE A 168 -14.82 -2.73 -3.10
C PHE A 168 -14.42 -2.60 -4.55
N LYS A 169 -13.54 -1.64 -4.83
CA LYS A 169 -12.84 -1.50 -6.10
C LYS A 169 -11.36 -1.62 -5.84
N MET A 170 -10.73 -2.63 -6.44
CA MET A 170 -9.28 -2.73 -6.44
C MET A 170 -8.70 -1.63 -7.32
N VAL A 171 -7.79 -0.82 -6.77
CA VAL A 171 -7.11 0.25 -7.50
C VAL A 171 -5.63 -0.12 -7.58
N SER A 172 -5.08 -0.15 -8.78
CA SER A 172 -3.65 -0.38 -8.95
C SER A 172 -2.87 0.75 -8.26
N PRO A 173 -1.91 0.45 -7.36
CA PRO A 173 -1.10 1.47 -6.70
C PRO A 173 -0.30 2.34 -7.69
N LYS A 174 0.01 1.80 -8.87
CA LYS A 174 0.69 2.52 -9.97
C LYS A 174 -0.08 3.77 -10.43
N ARG A 175 -1.39 3.82 -10.17
CA ARG A 175 -2.27 4.95 -10.47
C ARG A 175 -2.18 6.06 -9.43
N ILE A 176 -1.58 5.81 -8.27
CA ILE A 176 -1.36 6.84 -7.26
C ILE A 176 -0.19 7.71 -7.72
N ARG A 177 -0.51 8.94 -8.09
CA ARG A 177 0.41 9.85 -8.77
C ARG A 177 0.07 11.30 -8.43
N ASN A 178 1.09 12.15 -8.42
CA ASN A 178 0.85 13.59 -8.37
C ASN A 178 0.06 14.04 -9.62
N PRO A 179 -0.92 14.95 -9.45
CA PRO A 179 -1.66 15.53 -10.57
C PRO A 179 -0.73 16.09 -11.64
N GLY A 180 -1.03 15.78 -12.90
CA GLY A 180 -0.22 16.25 -14.04
C GLY A 180 1.24 15.78 -14.03
N TYR A 181 1.58 14.71 -13.27
CA TYR A 181 2.95 14.22 -13.11
C TYR A 181 3.91 15.26 -12.52
N ALA A 182 3.38 16.17 -11.69
CA ALA A 182 4.19 17.17 -11.01
C ALA A 182 5.24 16.55 -10.06
N ALA A 183 6.34 17.26 -9.87
CA ALA A 183 7.37 16.89 -8.92
C ALA A 183 6.83 16.85 -7.48
N ASP A 184 7.47 16.04 -6.63
CA ASP A 184 7.12 15.92 -5.22
C ASP A 184 7.39 17.24 -4.46
N THR A 185 6.57 17.48 -3.44
CA THR A 185 6.66 18.64 -2.56
C THR A 185 6.69 18.19 -1.11
N GLN A 186 6.95 19.11 -0.17
CA GLN A 186 6.97 18.79 1.26
C GLN A 186 5.63 18.18 1.75
N PHE A 187 4.51 18.67 1.20
CA PHE A 187 3.14 18.29 1.59
C PHE A 187 2.51 17.25 0.67
N ARG A 188 3.18 16.88 -0.43
CA ARG A 188 2.67 15.88 -1.37
C ARG A 188 3.81 15.05 -1.94
N ARG A 189 3.80 13.74 -1.69
CA ARG A 189 4.83 12.80 -2.12
C ARG A 189 4.20 11.60 -2.82
N ALA A 190 4.62 11.28 -4.04
CA ALA A 190 4.14 10.16 -4.84
C ALA A 190 2.60 10.04 -4.99
N GLY A 191 1.85 11.15 -4.93
CA GLY A 191 0.40 11.15 -4.99
C GLY A 191 -0.30 11.00 -3.62
N VAL A 192 0.44 11.08 -2.52
CA VAL A 192 -0.08 11.13 -1.15
C VAL A 192 0.04 12.55 -0.62
N ASP A 193 -1.07 13.15 -0.19
CA ASP A 193 -1.07 14.41 0.56
C ASP A 193 -0.76 14.12 2.03
N ILE A 194 0.17 14.88 2.61
CA ILE A 194 0.72 14.64 3.94
C ILE A 194 0.51 15.90 4.80
N ASP A 195 -0.01 15.71 6.02
CA ASP A 195 -0.15 16.77 7.02
C ASP A 195 1.23 17.19 7.58
N LYS A 196 1.29 18.32 8.28
CA LYS A 196 2.49 18.82 8.99
C LYS A 196 3.10 17.76 9.93
N ASN A 197 2.26 16.88 10.47
CA ASN A 197 2.67 15.80 11.37
C ASN A 197 3.13 14.53 10.65
N GLY A 198 3.09 14.49 9.31
CA GLY A 198 3.45 13.30 8.53
C GLY A 198 2.31 12.32 8.27
N ALA A 199 1.07 12.62 8.70
CA ALA A 199 -0.08 11.76 8.46
C ALA A 199 -0.61 11.90 7.03
N ALA A 200 -0.95 10.78 6.38
CA ALA A 200 -1.57 10.80 5.05
C ALA A 200 -3.02 11.33 5.15
N VAL A 201 -3.29 12.43 4.46
CA VAL A 201 -4.60 13.12 4.43
C VAL A 201 -5.46 12.63 3.27
N GLY A 202 -4.83 12.34 2.14
CA GLY A 202 -5.55 11.93 0.93
C GLY A 202 -4.63 11.35 -0.13
N TYR A 203 -5.24 10.65 -1.08
CA TYR A 203 -4.55 10.00 -2.19
C TYR A 203 -5.09 10.51 -3.52
N TRP A 204 -4.18 10.77 -4.45
CA TRP A 204 -4.48 11.22 -5.80
C TRP A 204 -4.43 10.04 -6.74
N ILE A 205 -5.57 9.72 -7.36
CA ILE A 205 -5.71 8.57 -8.25
C ILE A 205 -5.83 9.07 -9.69
N ALA A 206 -4.91 8.63 -10.55
CA ALA A 206 -4.94 8.85 -11.98
C ALA A 206 -6.23 8.26 -12.60
N GLU A 207 -6.95 9.04 -13.42
CA GLU A 207 -8.10 8.53 -14.16
C GLU A 207 -7.66 7.46 -15.16
N ASP A 208 -8.48 6.43 -15.31
CA ASP A 208 -8.24 5.34 -16.26
C ASP A 208 -8.71 5.78 -17.65
N THR A 209 -7.95 6.67 -18.28
CA THR A 209 -8.12 7.01 -19.69
C THR A 209 -7.23 6.06 -20.49
N TYR A 210 -7.78 4.90 -20.85
CA TYR A 210 -7.10 3.98 -21.75
C TYR A 210 -6.86 4.68 -23.10
N PRO A 211 -5.64 4.63 -23.69
CA PRO A 211 -4.45 3.86 -23.29
C PRO A 211 -3.33 4.69 -22.61
N LEU A 212 -3.51 6.01 -22.40
CA LEU A 212 -2.41 6.94 -22.10
C LEU A 212 -2.26 7.34 -20.63
N GLY A 213 -3.05 6.79 -19.71
CA GLY A 213 -2.96 7.10 -18.29
C GLY A 213 -3.38 8.54 -18.02
N GLY A 214 -4.66 8.73 -17.69
CA GLY A 214 -5.28 10.04 -17.56
C GLY A 214 -4.61 10.95 -16.53
N VAL A 215 -4.85 12.25 -16.68
CA VAL A 215 -4.45 13.27 -15.71
C VAL A 215 -5.21 13.02 -14.41
N GLY A 216 -4.48 12.76 -13.31
CA GLY A 216 -5.09 12.49 -12.01
C GLY A 216 -5.95 13.65 -11.51
N LYS A 217 -7.20 13.34 -11.16
CA LYS A 217 -8.10 14.24 -10.44
C LYS A 217 -7.98 13.98 -8.94
N PRO A 218 -8.31 14.98 -8.09
CA PRO A 218 -8.41 14.74 -6.66
C PRO A 218 -9.46 13.69 -6.40
N PHE A 219 -9.09 12.63 -5.68
CA PHE A 219 -10.08 11.99 -4.84
C PHE A 219 -10.11 12.79 -3.54
N ALA A 220 -11.18 13.55 -3.33
CA ALA A 220 -11.36 14.32 -2.10
C ALA A 220 -11.54 13.34 -0.92
N GLY A 221 -10.43 12.94 -0.31
CA GLY A 221 -10.42 12.41 1.04
C GLY A 221 -10.99 13.48 1.96
N VAL A 222 -11.95 13.09 2.80
CA VAL A 222 -12.65 13.97 3.73
C VAL A 222 -11.61 14.65 4.63
N SER A 223 -11.42 15.95 4.44
CA SER A 223 -10.67 16.79 5.39
C SER A 223 -11.43 16.83 6.71
N GLN A 224 -10.90 16.21 7.77
CA GLN A 224 -11.35 16.51 9.13
C GLN A 224 -10.81 17.89 9.54
N HIS A 225 -11.44 18.95 9.03
CA HIS A 225 -11.29 20.29 9.59
C HIS A 225 -12.67 20.86 9.87
N SER A 226 -13.06 20.80 11.15
CA SER A 226 -14.19 21.57 11.67
C SER A 226 -13.84 23.05 11.64
N SER A 227 -14.48 23.82 10.76
CA SER A 227 -14.69 25.25 10.99
C SER A 227 -15.91 25.73 10.21
N ALA A 228 -16.69 26.57 10.87
CA ALA A 228 -18.02 27.00 10.50
C ALA A 228 -18.03 28.13 9.45
N ALA A 229 -19.07 28.11 8.61
CA ALA A 229 -19.76 29.22 7.93
C ALA A 229 -18.96 30.25 7.10
N ALA A 230 -19.27 30.33 5.80
CA ALA A 230 -19.78 31.54 5.13
C ALA A 230 -20.13 31.23 3.66
N ASP A 231 -21.40 31.46 3.31
CA ASP A 231 -21.95 31.37 1.95
C ASP A 231 -21.51 32.57 1.09
N THR A 232 -21.05 32.33 -0.15
CA THR A 232 -21.29 33.25 -1.27
C THR A 232 -21.28 32.47 -2.59
N HIS A 233 -22.33 32.66 -3.39
CA HIS A 233 -22.66 31.94 -4.61
C HIS A 233 -21.76 32.30 -5.81
N SER A 234 -21.27 31.28 -6.52
CA SER A 234 -21.12 31.32 -7.98
C SER A 234 -21.47 29.95 -8.56
N SER A 235 -22.31 29.96 -9.60
CA SER A 235 -23.02 28.81 -10.14
C SER A 235 -22.22 28.13 -11.26
N THR A 236 -21.83 26.88 -11.06
CA THR A 236 -21.56 25.93 -12.15
C THR A 236 -22.26 24.60 -11.83
N TYR A 237 -23.13 24.17 -12.73
CA TYR A 237 -24.12 23.12 -12.53
C TYR A 237 -23.47 21.72 -12.65
N SER A 238 -23.51 20.89 -11.59
CA SER A 238 -23.59 19.42 -11.70
C SER A 238 -23.95 18.78 -10.34
N SER A 239 -25.14 18.19 -10.31
CA SER A 239 -25.85 17.43 -9.27
C SER A 239 -25.29 17.38 -7.83
N ARG A 240 -25.95 18.09 -6.90
CA ARG A 240 -25.93 17.77 -5.46
C ARG A 240 -27.02 16.73 -5.17
N SER A 241 -26.65 15.53 -4.74
CA SER A 241 -27.52 14.67 -3.92
C SER A 241 -27.04 14.76 -2.47
N ARG A 242 -27.83 15.45 -1.67
CA ARG A 242 -27.64 15.61 -0.22
C ARG A 242 -28.07 14.31 0.46
N THR A 243 -27.10 13.56 0.98
CA THR A 243 -27.33 12.53 2.00
C THR A 243 -26.31 12.75 3.12
N ASP A 244 -26.79 13.33 4.22
CA ASP A 244 -26.07 13.51 5.47
C ASP A 244 -25.69 12.13 6.05
N ARG A 245 -24.40 11.77 5.96
CA ARG A 245 -23.59 10.99 6.95
C ARG A 245 -22.23 10.63 6.32
N PRO A 246 -21.10 10.82 7.03
CA PRO A 246 -19.78 10.58 6.47
C PRO A 246 -19.51 9.06 6.39
N ALA A 247 -19.41 8.53 5.17
CA ALA A 247 -18.80 7.22 4.95
C ALA A 247 -17.28 7.39 5.14
N GLY A 248 -16.78 7.00 6.32
CA GLY A 248 -15.34 6.96 6.58
C GLY A 248 -14.68 5.99 5.61
N THR A 249 -13.81 6.51 4.74
CA THR A 249 -12.92 5.67 3.93
C THR A 249 -11.84 5.12 4.86
N ILE A 250 -11.96 3.85 5.22
CA ILE A 250 -10.90 3.13 5.94
C ILE A 250 -9.95 2.58 4.88
N PHE A 251 -8.72 3.10 4.82
CA PHE A 251 -7.64 2.49 4.07
C PHE A 251 -6.99 1.43 4.95
N PHE A 252 -7.00 0.17 4.50
CA PHE A 252 -6.19 -0.88 5.12
C PHE A 252 -4.83 -0.90 4.42
N THR A 253 -3.83 -0.27 5.02
CA THR A 253 -2.44 -0.65 4.79
C THR A 253 -2.15 -1.84 5.68
N ALA A 254 -2.24 -3.05 5.14
CA ALA A 254 -1.80 -4.24 5.87
C ALA A 254 -0.27 -4.26 5.86
N SER A 255 0.35 -3.66 6.89
CA SER A 255 1.75 -3.94 7.23
C SER A 255 1.76 -5.27 7.97
N TRP A 256 2.17 -6.33 7.28
CA TRP A 256 2.45 -7.61 7.92
C TRP A 256 3.87 -7.54 8.47
N SER A 257 4.02 -7.33 9.77
CA SER A 257 5.27 -7.59 10.47
C SER A 257 5.53 -9.10 10.44
N ALA A 258 6.55 -9.52 9.68
CA ALA A 258 7.12 -10.85 9.78
C ALA A 258 7.83 -11.05 11.13
#